data_AF-A0A931LKN0-F1
#
_entry.id   AF-A0A931LKN0-F1
#
_cell.length_a   1.000
_cell.length_b   1.000
_cell.length_c   1.000
_cell.angle_alpha   90.00
_cell.angle_beta   90.00
_cell.angle_gamma   90.00
#
_symmetry.space_group_name_H-M   'P 1'
#
loop_
_entity.id
_entity.type
_entity.pdbx_description
1 polymer ?
#
loop_
_entity_poly.entity_id
_entity_poly.type
_entity_poly.pdbx_seq_one_letter_code
_entity_poly.pdbx_strand_id
1 'polypeptide(L)'
;MAPPRLAHDGRVGRVTGLELWRSRLFGRRYLVASVEVPWYRAAAPASEAMTSTLSGANALPPLVIVPHTRRRPRSERFRSIVEHEFVHINQAILGTLLPSLRGSAACRLRNAFFTRFRSEFEAHLLQATRWPHVFPHRFGLSLEHWCVLRGYTDALEAIFVAAWQGEFRPHALVTFLDRLPGRLRRWLKALGVDPTLAAWFRRHLVLHVAVALLNLARTHARFGKSAVFLAGHAWVGAAASEGERGRRGAPVPAVMAIRVPRLP
;
A
#
# COMPACT_ATOMS: atom_id res chain seq x y z
N MET A 1 -31.05 -11.52 -18.49
CA MET A 1 -29.69 -11.87 -18.02
C MET A 1 -29.46 -11.28 -16.64
N ALA A 2 -28.90 -12.04 -15.70
CA ALA A 2 -28.47 -11.50 -14.42
C ALA A 2 -27.27 -10.55 -14.62
N PRO A 3 -27.18 -9.44 -13.85
CA PRO A 3 -26.03 -8.53 -13.95
C PRO A 3 -24.73 -9.24 -13.52
N PRO A 4 -23.59 -8.90 -14.13
CA PRO A 4 -22.31 -9.47 -13.73
C PRO A 4 -22.02 -9.17 -12.24
N ARG A 5 -21.35 -10.11 -11.57
CA ARG A 5 -20.99 -10.02 -10.16
C ARG A 5 -19.47 -10.07 -10.02
N LEU A 6 -18.93 -9.33 -9.06
CA LEU A 6 -17.52 -9.34 -8.69
C LEU A 6 -17.36 -9.81 -7.25
N ALA A 7 -16.41 -10.71 -7.00
CA ALA A 7 -16.04 -11.11 -5.65
C ALA A 7 -14.73 -10.42 -5.23
N HIS A 8 -14.71 -9.85 -4.04
CA HIS A 8 -13.50 -9.31 -3.41
C HIS A 8 -13.60 -9.55 -1.91
N ASP A 9 -12.56 -10.15 -1.30
CA ASP A 9 -12.53 -10.52 0.13
C ASP A 9 -13.79 -11.28 0.59
N GLY A 10 -14.24 -12.26 -0.21
CA GLY A 10 -15.42 -13.07 0.09
C GLY A 10 -16.77 -12.34 -0.04
N ARG A 11 -16.77 -11.07 -0.46
CA ARG A 11 -17.98 -10.28 -0.71
C ARG A 11 -18.31 -10.22 -2.18
N VAL A 12 -19.55 -10.49 -2.52
CA VAL A 12 -20.04 -10.42 -3.89
C VAL A 12 -20.77 -9.09 -4.12
N GLY A 13 -20.25 -8.29 -5.04
CA GLY A 13 -20.79 -7.00 -5.43
C GLY A 13 -21.45 -7.07 -6.81
N ARG A 14 -22.50 -6.28 -7.00
CA ARG A 14 -23.14 -6.12 -8.31
C ARG A 14 -22.33 -5.16 -9.17
N VAL A 15 -22.01 -5.59 -10.38
CA VAL A 15 -21.47 -4.71 -11.43
C VAL A 15 -22.62 -3.94 -12.04
N THR A 16 -22.49 -2.62 -12.02
CA THR A 16 -23.48 -1.66 -12.55
C THR A 16 -23.10 -1.13 -13.92
N GLY A 17 -21.85 -1.32 -14.35
CA GLY A 17 -21.37 -0.97 -15.68
C GLY A 17 -19.94 -1.45 -15.90
N LEU A 18 -19.58 -1.69 -17.17
CA LEU A 18 -18.28 -2.19 -17.58
C LEU A 18 -17.84 -1.41 -18.83
N GLU A 19 -16.68 -0.77 -18.77
CA GLU A 19 -16.20 0.11 -19.83
C GLU A 19 -14.71 -0.09 -20.09
N LEU A 20 -14.27 0.21 -21.32
CA LEU A 20 -12.86 0.25 -21.69
C LEU A 20 -12.33 1.67 -21.68
N TRP A 21 -11.43 1.98 -20.75
CA TRP A 21 -10.82 3.31 -20.62
C TRP A 21 -9.41 3.30 -21.20
N ARG A 22 -9.06 4.33 -21.97
CA ARG A 22 -7.71 4.50 -22.53
C ARG A 22 -6.79 5.14 -21.48
N SER A 23 -5.73 4.44 -21.12
CA SER A 23 -4.65 4.95 -20.28
C SER A 23 -3.86 6.04 -21.02
N ARG A 24 -3.57 7.12 -20.30
CA ARG A 24 -2.66 8.20 -20.71
C ARG A 24 -1.20 7.84 -20.47
N LEU A 25 -0.90 6.97 -19.50
CA LEU A 25 0.47 6.50 -19.25
C LEU A 25 0.92 5.50 -20.33
N PHE A 26 0.04 4.55 -20.67
CA PHE A 26 0.41 3.40 -21.50
C PHE A 26 -0.17 3.46 -22.92
N GLY A 27 -1.10 4.37 -23.20
CA GLY A 27 -1.78 4.47 -24.50
C GLY A 27 -2.75 3.32 -24.83
N ARG A 28 -2.84 2.31 -23.95
CA ARG A 28 -3.65 1.09 -24.08
C ARG A 28 -5.03 1.23 -23.43
N ARG A 29 -5.97 0.35 -23.77
CA ARG A 29 -7.31 0.31 -23.15
C ARG A 29 -7.34 -0.74 -22.03
N TYR A 30 -7.90 -0.36 -20.90
CA TYR A 30 -8.05 -1.21 -19.72
C TYR A 30 -9.52 -1.34 -19.35
N LEU A 31 -9.89 -2.49 -18.81
CA LEU A 31 -11.24 -2.75 -18.34
C LEU A 31 -11.47 -2.06 -16.99
N VAL A 32 -12.56 -1.31 -16.90
CA VAL A 32 -12.99 -0.62 -15.67
C VAL A 32 -14.41 -1.06 -15.34
N ALA A 33 -14.60 -1.67 -14.17
CA ALA A 33 -15.90 -2.06 -13.65
C ALA A 33 -16.39 -1.02 -12.65
N SER A 34 -17.62 -0.55 -12.84
CA SER A 34 -18.32 0.28 -11.86
C SER A 34 -19.28 -0.58 -11.03
N VAL A 35 -19.21 -0.44 -9.70
CA VAL A 35 -19.96 -1.29 -8.74
C VAL A 35 -20.79 -0.44 -7.78
N GLU A 36 -21.70 -1.08 -7.07
CA GLU A 36 -22.51 -0.41 -6.04
C GLU A 36 -21.63 0.23 -4.96
N VAL A 37 -21.96 1.49 -4.60
CA VAL A 37 -21.18 2.28 -3.64
C VAL A 37 -21.09 1.61 -2.26
N PRO A 38 -22.18 1.06 -1.67
CA PRO A 38 -22.09 0.41 -0.36
C PRO A 38 -21.14 -0.78 -0.37
N TRP A 39 -21.20 -1.62 -1.42
CA TRP A 39 -20.26 -2.73 -1.57
C TRP A 39 -18.82 -2.24 -1.70
N TYR A 40 -18.60 -1.24 -2.56
CA TYR A 40 -17.26 -0.69 -2.79
C TYR A 40 -16.66 -0.11 -1.51
N ARG A 41 -17.44 0.67 -0.75
CA ARG A 41 -17.00 1.24 0.54
C ARG A 41 -16.76 0.17 1.60
N ALA A 42 -17.43 -0.97 1.52
CA ALA A 42 -17.13 -2.08 2.41
C ALA A 42 -15.80 -2.75 2.02
N ALA A 43 -15.56 -2.98 0.73
CA ALA A 43 -14.38 -3.63 0.18
C ALA A 43 -13.11 -2.76 0.29
N ALA A 44 -13.19 -1.51 -0.15
CA ALA A 44 -12.09 -0.54 -0.17
C ALA A 44 -12.53 0.79 0.47
N PRO A 45 -12.68 0.84 1.81
CA PRO A 45 -13.29 1.99 2.52
C PRO A 45 -12.59 3.32 2.28
N ALA A 46 -11.27 3.29 2.07
CA ALA A 46 -10.43 4.48 1.97
C ALA A 46 -9.90 4.77 0.56
N SER A 47 -10.34 4.03 -0.47
CA SER A 47 -9.87 4.19 -1.84
C SER A 47 -10.99 4.71 -2.76
N GLU A 48 -10.63 5.33 -3.88
CA GLU A 48 -11.53 5.75 -4.95
C GLU A 48 -11.49 4.83 -6.17
N ALA A 49 -10.41 4.07 -6.34
CA ALA A 49 -10.28 2.97 -7.27
C ALA A 49 -9.48 1.82 -6.62
N MET A 50 -9.62 0.60 -7.15
CA MET A 50 -8.79 -0.54 -6.75
C MET A 50 -8.58 -1.50 -7.91
N THR A 51 -7.42 -2.12 -7.99
CA THR A 51 -7.11 -3.17 -8.96
C THR A 51 -7.64 -4.52 -8.49
N SER A 52 -8.28 -5.27 -9.38
CA SER A 52 -8.94 -6.55 -9.07
C SER A 52 -8.00 -7.76 -8.96
N THR A 53 -6.70 -7.58 -8.73
CA THR A 53 -5.70 -8.62 -9.01
C THR A 53 -5.83 -9.89 -8.16
N LEU A 54 -6.38 -10.93 -8.82
CA LEU A 54 -6.11 -12.37 -8.76
C LEU A 54 -5.96 -13.03 -7.38
N SER A 55 -7.05 -13.07 -6.63
CA SER A 55 -7.31 -14.19 -5.72
C SER A 55 -7.68 -15.43 -6.56
N GLY A 56 -6.74 -16.35 -6.78
CA GLY A 56 -6.95 -17.78 -7.10
C GLY A 56 -8.03 -18.21 -8.11
N ALA A 57 -7.59 -18.94 -9.14
CA ALA A 57 -8.31 -19.99 -9.86
C ALA A 57 -9.49 -19.67 -10.81
N ASN A 58 -9.97 -18.44 -10.97
CA ASN A 58 -10.88 -18.10 -12.09
C ASN A 58 -10.54 -16.72 -12.67
N ALA A 59 -9.70 -16.71 -13.70
CA ALA A 59 -9.06 -15.54 -14.30
C ALA A 59 -10.06 -14.62 -15.02
N LEU A 60 -10.72 -13.73 -14.26
CA LEU A 60 -11.23 -12.50 -14.83
C LEU A 60 -10.04 -11.66 -15.32
N PRO A 61 -10.16 -10.95 -16.47
CA PRO A 61 -9.12 -10.04 -16.89
C PRO A 61 -8.84 -9.03 -15.76
N PRO A 62 -7.57 -8.66 -15.52
CA PRO A 62 -7.25 -7.65 -14.52
C PRO A 62 -7.99 -6.36 -14.89
N LEU A 63 -8.77 -5.84 -13.94
CA LEU A 63 -9.62 -4.68 -14.16
C LEU A 63 -9.52 -3.72 -12.98
N VAL A 64 -9.79 -2.46 -13.25
CA VAL A 64 -9.92 -1.44 -12.19
C VAL A 64 -11.37 -1.38 -11.77
N ILE A 65 -11.61 -1.45 -10.47
CA ILE A 65 -12.93 -1.35 -9.87
C ILE A 65 -13.10 0.06 -9.32
N VAL A 66 -14.23 0.70 -9.62
CA VAL A 66 -14.58 2.04 -9.15
C VAL A 66 -16.02 2.04 -8.60
N PRO A 67 -16.36 2.92 -7.65
CA PRO A 67 -17.75 3.07 -7.23
C PRO A 67 -18.60 3.67 -8.37
N HIS A 68 -19.89 3.34 -8.44
CA HIS A 68 -20.80 3.79 -9.51
C HIS A 68 -20.81 5.33 -9.69
N THR A 69 -20.69 6.07 -8.59
CA THR A 69 -20.60 7.54 -8.58
C THR A 69 -19.38 8.07 -9.34
N ARG A 70 -18.38 7.21 -9.60
CA ARG A 70 -17.14 7.50 -10.31
C ARG A 70 -17.03 6.75 -11.65
N ARG A 71 -18.14 6.29 -12.23
CA ARG A 71 -18.21 5.60 -13.54
C ARG A 71 -17.64 6.40 -14.72
N ARG A 72 -17.27 7.67 -14.55
CA ARG A 72 -16.58 8.48 -15.57
C ARG A 72 -15.43 9.24 -14.91
N PRO A 73 -14.27 9.39 -15.56
CA PRO A 73 -13.14 10.14 -15.05
C PRO A 73 -13.37 11.65 -15.17
N ARG A 74 -14.18 12.21 -14.27
CA ARG A 74 -14.65 13.60 -14.29
C ARG A 74 -13.59 14.63 -13.84
N SER A 75 -12.48 14.20 -13.25
CA SER A 75 -11.40 15.09 -12.81
C SER A 75 -10.03 14.49 -13.10
N GLU A 76 -9.03 15.36 -13.29
CA GLU A 76 -7.64 14.93 -13.44
C GLU A 76 -7.12 14.18 -12.22
N ARG A 77 -7.53 14.60 -11.02
CA ARG A 77 -7.21 13.89 -9.77
C ARG A 77 -7.75 12.47 -9.77
N PHE A 78 -9.00 12.25 -10.14
CA PHE A 78 -9.54 10.89 -10.16
C PHE A 78 -8.94 10.05 -11.29
N ARG A 79 -8.63 10.69 -12.42
CA ARG A 79 -7.91 10.03 -13.51
C ARG A 79 -6.53 9.55 -13.06
N SER A 80 -5.77 10.35 -12.32
CA SER A 80 -4.45 9.93 -11.83
C SER A 80 -4.53 8.75 -10.85
N ILE A 81 -5.62 8.62 -10.09
CA ILE A 81 -5.88 7.47 -9.21
C ILE A 81 -6.15 6.21 -10.06
N VAL A 82 -7.01 6.30 -11.08
CA VAL A 82 -7.26 5.16 -11.98
C VAL A 82 -6.02 4.75 -12.76
N GLU A 83 -5.17 5.71 -13.14
CA GLU A 83 -3.92 5.42 -13.85
C GLU A 83 -2.88 4.76 -12.94
N HIS A 84 -2.88 5.07 -11.64
CA HIS A 84 -2.11 4.34 -10.64
C HIS A 84 -2.53 2.86 -10.59
N GLU A 85 -3.84 2.58 -10.58
CA GLU A 85 -4.35 1.20 -10.66
C GLU A 85 -3.97 0.51 -11.98
N PHE A 86 -3.92 1.24 -13.11
CA PHE A 86 -3.40 0.68 -14.35
C PHE A 86 -1.92 0.29 -14.27
N VAL A 87 -1.09 0.98 -13.47
CA VAL A 87 0.29 0.53 -13.22
C VAL A 87 0.29 -0.86 -12.60
N HIS A 88 -0.55 -1.11 -11.59
CA HIS A 88 -0.67 -2.42 -10.95
C HIS A 88 -1.16 -3.52 -11.91
N ILE A 89 -2.09 -3.20 -12.81
CA ILE A 89 -2.48 -4.15 -13.87
C ILE A 89 -1.27 -4.55 -14.71
N ASN A 90 -0.45 -3.58 -15.15
CA ASN A 90 0.75 -3.90 -15.93
C ASN A 90 1.76 -4.69 -15.11
N GLN A 91 1.99 -4.34 -13.84
CA GLN A 91 2.85 -5.11 -12.94
C GLN A 91 2.35 -6.55 -12.77
N ALA A 92 1.03 -6.76 -12.70
CA ALA A 92 0.45 -8.10 -12.64
C ALA A 92 0.68 -8.89 -13.93
N ILE A 93 0.44 -8.27 -15.10
CA ILE A 93 0.68 -8.88 -16.43
C ILE A 93 2.16 -9.26 -16.59
N LEU A 94 3.07 -8.43 -16.06
CA LEU A 94 4.52 -8.67 -16.11
C LEU A 94 5.01 -9.62 -15.01
N GLY A 95 4.14 -10.13 -14.13
CA GLY A 95 4.50 -11.04 -13.05
C GLY A 95 5.31 -10.41 -11.91
N THR A 96 5.27 -9.08 -11.77
CA THR A 96 6.03 -8.34 -10.73
C THR A 96 5.16 -7.89 -9.55
N LEU A 97 3.84 -8.02 -9.63
CA LEU A 97 2.92 -7.63 -8.54
C LEU A 97 2.75 -8.71 -7.46
N LEU A 98 2.82 -10.00 -7.84
CA LEU A 98 2.55 -11.10 -6.92
C LEU A 98 3.84 -11.57 -6.23
N PRO A 99 3.87 -11.65 -4.89
CA PRO A 99 5.04 -12.12 -4.20
C PRO A 99 5.24 -13.63 -4.42
N SER A 100 6.51 -14.06 -4.43
CA SER A 100 6.82 -15.49 -4.46
C SER A 100 6.31 -16.18 -3.18
N LEU A 101 5.43 -17.16 -3.36
CA LEU A 101 4.89 -18.01 -2.30
C LEU A 101 5.84 -19.14 -1.88
N ARG A 102 7.01 -19.27 -2.52
CA ARG A 102 7.98 -20.33 -2.22
C ARG A 102 8.86 -19.98 -1.01
N GLY A 103 9.22 -21.00 -0.24
CA GLY A 103 10.18 -20.90 0.87
C GLY A 103 9.54 -20.76 2.26
N SER A 104 10.39 -20.53 3.27
CA SER A 104 9.98 -20.40 4.67
C SER A 104 9.03 -19.22 4.91
N ALA A 105 8.27 -19.25 6.01
CA ALA A 105 7.36 -18.15 6.36
C ALA A 105 8.06 -16.78 6.40
N ALA A 106 9.29 -16.73 6.94
CA ALA A 106 10.11 -15.52 6.94
C ALA A 106 10.52 -15.06 5.53
N CYS A 107 10.79 -16.00 4.62
CA CYS A 107 11.05 -15.70 3.20
C CYS A 107 9.81 -15.12 2.53
N ARG A 108 8.64 -15.74 2.73
CA ARG A 108 7.36 -15.27 2.16
C ARG A 108 6.97 -13.90 2.66
N LEU A 109 7.06 -13.65 3.97
CA LEU A 109 6.75 -12.34 4.56
C LEU A 109 7.67 -11.26 3.99
N ARG A 110 8.98 -11.54 3.89
CA ARG A 110 9.94 -10.63 3.25
C ARG A 110 9.59 -10.36 1.79
N ASN A 111 9.27 -11.40 1.03
CA ASN A 111 8.94 -11.25 -0.38
C ASN A 111 7.63 -10.47 -0.55
N ALA A 112 6.61 -10.71 0.28
CA ALA A 112 5.37 -9.95 0.31
C ALA A 112 5.64 -8.46 0.56
N PHE A 113 6.42 -8.15 1.60
CA PHE A 113 6.81 -6.77 1.90
C PHE A 113 7.54 -6.09 0.74
N PHE A 114 8.60 -6.71 0.22
CA PHE A 114 9.43 -6.06 -0.81
C PHE A 114 8.72 -5.94 -2.16
N THR A 115 7.89 -6.93 -2.51
CA THR A 115 7.07 -6.88 -3.73
C THR A 115 6.08 -5.72 -3.64
N ARG A 116 5.36 -5.60 -2.52
CA ARG A 116 4.42 -4.49 -2.28
C ARG A 116 5.13 -3.14 -2.23
N PHE A 117 6.26 -3.06 -1.54
CA PHE A 117 7.04 -1.83 -1.45
C PHE A 117 7.47 -1.35 -2.84
N ARG A 118 8.03 -2.25 -3.65
CA ARG A 118 8.42 -1.95 -5.03
C ARG A 118 7.23 -1.51 -5.87
N SER A 119 6.13 -2.27 -5.84
CA SER A 119 4.99 -2.01 -6.72
C SER A 119 4.38 -0.63 -6.47
N GLU A 120 4.23 -0.27 -5.20
CA GLU A 120 3.67 1.02 -4.77
C GLU A 120 4.65 2.18 -4.98
N PHE A 121 5.95 1.97 -4.77
CA PHE A 121 6.98 2.96 -5.09
C PHE A 121 6.93 3.33 -6.59
N GLU A 122 6.95 2.33 -7.47
CA GLU A 122 6.92 2.53 -8.93
C GLU A 122 5.60 3.19 -9.37
N ALA A 123 4.47 2.75 -8.82
CA ALA A 123 3.15 3.31 -9.15
C ALA A 123 3.01 4.77 -8.71
N HIS A 124 3.48 5.11 -7.51
CA HIS A 124 3.48 6.50 -7.05
C HIS A 124 4.49 7.37 -7.82
N LEU A 125 5.64 6.84 -8.20
CA LEU A 125 6.62 7.57 -9.02
C LEU A 125 6.02 7.94 -10.37
N LEU A 126 5.47 6.96 -11.11
CA LEU A 126 4.81 7.22 -12.40
C LEU A 126 3.64 8.19 -12.27
N GLN A 127 2.80 8.01 -11.25
CA GLN A 127 1.65 8.88 -11.00
C GLN A 127 2.10 10.33 -10.71
N ALA A 128 3.04 10.53 -9.80
CA ALA A 128 3.45 11.87 -9.37
C ALA A 128 4.34 12.58 -10.41
N THR A 129 5.11 11.85 -11.22
CA THR A 129 5.81 12.42 -12.38
C THR A 129 4.81 12.91 -13.43
N ARG A 130 3.75 12.15 -13.71
CA ARG A 130 2.77 12.51 -14.74
C ARG A 130 1.74 13.55 -14.28
N TRP A 131 1.35 13.52 -13.00
CA TRP A 131 0.41 14.45 -12.39
C TRP A 131 1.05 15.17 -11.19
N PRO A 132 1.95 16.15 -11.39
CA PRO A 132 2.70 16.79 -10.30
C PRO A 132 1.88 17.46 -9.20
N HIS A 133 0.60 17.77 -9.46
CA HIS A 133 -0.31 18.34 -8.48
C HIS A 133 -0.79 17.33 -7.41
N VAL A 134 -0.60 16.02 -7.64
CA VAL A 134 -0.90 14.98 -6.64
C VAL A 134 0.23 14.80 -5.63
N PHE A 135 1.43 15.28 -5.98
CA PHE A 135 2.58 15.26 -5.10
C PHE A 135 2.44 16.36 -4.04
N PRO A 136 2.49 16.04 -2.74
CA PRO A 136 2.25 17.04 -1.70
C PRO A 136 3.51 17.83 -1.36
N HIS A 137 3.81 18.82 -2.22
CA HIS A 137 4.96 19.74 -2.10
C HIS A 137 5.14 20.37 -0.71
N ARG A 138 4.04 20.59 0.02
CA ARG A 138 4.02 21.18 1.37
C ARG A 138 4.86 20.44 2.43
N PHE A 139 5.25 19.19 2.19
CA PHE A 139 6.03 18.41 3.16
C PHE A 139 7.55 18.54 2.99
N GLY A 140 8.03 19.28 1.98
CA GLY A 140 9.46 19.52 1.78
C GLY A 140 10.29 18.27 1.46
N LEU A 141 9.64 17.16 1.08
CA LEU A 141 10.31 15.95 0.64
C LEU A 141 10.66 16.05 -0.85
N SER A 142 11.70 15.34 -1.30
CA SER A 142 11.87 15.12 -2.73
C SER A 142 10.79 14.14 -3.24
N LEU A 143 10.53 14.15 -4.55
CA LEU A 143 9.61 13.20 -5.19
C LEU A 143 9.98 11.75 -4.84
N GLU A 144 11.25 11.40 -5.01
CA GLU A 144 11.76 10.05 -4.70
C GLU A 144 11.51 9.69 -3.23
N HIS A 145 11.86 10.58 -2.29
CA HIS A 145 11.65 10.35 -0.86
C HIS A 145 10.16 10.13 -0.55
N TRP A 146 9.26 10.91 -1.14
CA TRP A 146 7.83 10.72 -0.99
C TRP A 146 7.34 9.37 -1.53
N CYS A 147 7.76 8.98 -2.74
CA CYS A 147 7.36 7.69 -3.31
C CYS A 147 7.87 6.51 -2.48
N VAL A 148 9.11 6.61 -1.96
CA VAL A 148 9.67 5.63 -1.03
C VAL A 148 8.83 5.56 0.24
N LEU A 149 8.47 6.72 0.83
CA LEU A 149 7.65 6.79 2.04
C LEU A 149 6.29 6.13 1.84
N ARG A 150 5.65 6.40 0.69
CA ARG A 150 4.35 5.84 0.35
C ARG A 150 4.41 4.32 0.17
N GLY A 151 5.32 3.82 -0.67
CA GLY A 151 5.44 2.39 -0.89
C GLY A 151 5.86 1.63 0.36
N TYR A 152 6.71 2.24 1.19
CA TYR A 152 7.14 1.66 2.46
C TYR A 152 5.98 1.54 3.46
N THR A 153 5.17 2.60 3.57
CA THR A 153 4.00 2.63 4.46
C THR A 153 2.95 1.61 4.03
N ASP A 154 2.66 1.54 2.73
CA ASP A 154 1.70 0.58 2.20
C ASP A 154 2.18 -0.87 2.40
N ALA A 155 3.47 -1.14 2.16
CA ALA A 155 4.05 -2.46 2.42
C ALA A 155 3.97 -2.87 3.90
N LEU A 156 4.13 -1.93 4.84
CA LEU A 156 3.90 -2.18 6.26
C LEU A 156 2.44 -2.54 6.51
N GLU A 157 1.50 -1.73 6.01
CA GLU A 157 0.07 -1.97 6.17
C GLU A 157 -0.33 -3.35 5.61
N ALA A 158 0.19 -3.73 4.44
CA ALA A 158 -0.08 -5.02 3.81
C ALA A 158 0.40 -6.21 4.66
N ILE A 159 1.60 -6.18 5.24
CA ILE A 159 2.07 -7.28 6.10
C ILE A 159 1.31 -7.38 7.42
N PHE A 160 0.82 -6.25 7.96
CA PHE A 160 -0.05 -6.24 9.13
C PHE A 160 -1.42 -6.85 8.81
N VAL A 161 -2.00 -6.52 7.65
CA VAL A 161 -3.25 -7.14 7.18
C VAL A 161 -3.07 -8.63 6.95
N ALA A 162 -2.01 -9.07 6.27
CA ALA A 162 -1.75 -10.49 6.04
C ALA A 162 -1.57 -11.27 7.35
N ALA A 163 -0.85 -10.69 8.33
CA ALA A 163 -0.75 -11.29 9.66
C ALA A 163 -2.12 -11.35 10.37
N TRP A 164 -2.95 -10.31 10.25
CA TRP A 164 -4.29 -10.28 10.83
C TRP A 164 -5.24 -11.32 10.21
N GLN A 165 -5.07 -11.58 8.91
CA GLN A 165 -5.78 -12.65 8.18
C GLN A 165 -5.23 -14.06 8.46
N GLY A 166 -4.20 -14.17 9.30
CA GLY A 166 -3.63 -15.46 9.72
C GLY A 166 -2.56 -16.03 8.79
N GLU A 167 -2.12 -15.29 7.77
CA GLU A 167 -1.04 -15.75 6.87
C GLU A 167 0.31 -15.86 7.59
N PHE A 168 0.50 -15.02 8.61
CA PHE A 168 1.72 -14.97 9.42
C PHE A 168 1.40 -14.89 10.90
N ARG A 169 2.20 -15.59 11.73
CA ARG A 169 2.11 -15.47 13.18
C ARG A 169 2.62 -14.10 13.64
N PRO A 170 2.04 -13.48 14.68
CA PRO A 170 2.50 -12.18 15.21
C PRO A 170 4.01 -12.12 15.54
N HIS A 171 4.57 -13.21 16.08
CA HIS A 171 6.01 -13.30 16.37
C HIS A 171 6.88 -13.14 15.10
N ALA A 172 6.46 -13.72 13.96
CA ALA A 172 7.21 -13.61 12.72
C ALA A 172 7.22 -12.17 12.18
N LEU A 173 6.14 -11.42 12.41
CA LEU A 173 6.04 -10.01 12.10
C LEU A 173 7.00 -9.17 12.96
N VAL A 174 7.02 -9.41 14.27
CA VAL A 174 7.96 -8.72 15.20
C VAL A 174 9.41 -8.98 14.79
N THR A 175 9.79 -10.24 14.59
CA THR A 175 11.15 -10.60 14.11
C THR A 175 11.51 -9.94 12.78
N PHE A 176 10.52 -9.75 11.90
CA PHE A 176 10.73 -9.04 10.65
C PHE A 176 11.02 -7.55 10.87
N LEU A 177 10.24 -6.88 11.73
CA LEU A 177 10.43 -5.47 12.06
C LEU A 177 11.80 -5.20 12.67
N ASP A 178 12.30 -6.08 13.55
CA ASP A 178 13.64 -5.96 14.14
C ASP A 178 14.76 -6.00 13.08
N ARG A 179 14.56 -6.82 12.04
CA ARG A 179 15.55 -7.02 10.96
C ARG A 179 15.44 -6.01 9.83
N LEU A 180 14.31 -5.30 9.76
CA LEU A 180 13.98 -4.38 8.68
C LEU A 180 15.03 -3.24 8.52
N PRO A 181 15.46 -2.54 9.59
CA PRO A 181 16.48 -1.48 9.51
C PRO A 181 17.77 -1.89 8.79
N GLY A 182 18.27 -3.09 9.11
CA GLY A 182 19.55 -3.59 8.60
C GLY A 182 19.55 -3.89 7.10
N ARG A 183 18.36 -3.93 6.47
CA ARG A 183 18.21 -4.31 5.05
C ARG A 183 17.82 -3.16 4.14
N LEU A 184 17.33 -2.04 4.69
CA LEU A 184 16.81 -0.90 3.94
C LEU A 184 17.78 -0.40 2.87
N ARG A 185 19.06 -0.17 3.22
CA ARG A 185 20.07 0.34 2.27
C ARG A 185 20.19 -0.55 1.03
N ARG A 186 20.22 -1.87 1.21
CA ARG A 186 20.33 -2.84 0.11
C ARG A 186 19.07 -2.82 -0.76
N TRP A 187 17.91 -2.73 -0.14
CA TRP A 187 16.62 -2.70 -0.83
C TRP A 187 16.41 -1.43 -1.62
N LEU A 188 16.73 -0.26 -1.06
CA LEU A 188 16.68 1.00 -1.81
C LEU A 188 17.61 0.96 -3.02
N LYS A 189 18.86 0.49 -2.84
CA LYS A 189 19.79 0.30 -3.96
C LYS A 189 19.21 -0.63 -5.05
N ALA A 190 18.56 -1.72 -4.66
CA ALA A 190 17.94 -2.65 -5.61
C ALA A 190 16.72 -2.06 -6.35
N LEU A 191 16.10 -1.01 -5.80
CA LEU A 191 15.03 -0.23 -6.44
C LEU A 191 15.56 0.91 -7.31
N GLY A 192 16.88 1.10 -7.40
CA GLY A 192 17.49 2.25 -8.08
C GLY A 192 17.32 3.57 -7.32
N VAL A 193 17.00 3.50 -6.02
CA VAL A 193 16.79 4.66 -5.14
C VAL A 193 18.07 5.02 -4.41
N ASP A 194 18.27 6.31 -4.11
CA ASP A 194 19.40 6.78 -3.30
C ASP A 194 19.49 6.01 -1.96
N PRO A 195 20.57 5.21 -1.75
CA PRO A 195 20.73 4.43 -0.53
C PRO A 195 20.92 5.30 0.73
N THR A 196 21.22 6.60 0.61
CA THR A 196 21.36 7.51 1.75
C THR A 196 20.03 7.72 2.48
N LEU A 197 18.89 7.61 1.78
CA LEU A 197 17.55 7.70 2.37
C LEU A 197 17.32 6.63 3.47
N ALA A 198 18.04 5.50 3.41
CA ALA A 198 17.93 4.44 4.41
C ALA A 198 18.16 4.95 5.84
N ALA A 199 19.08 5.92 6.04
CA ALA A 199 19.34 6.49 7.36
C ALA A 199 18.13 7.27 7.90
N TRP A 200 17.38 7.95 7.02
CA TRP A 200 16.15 8.63 7.41
C TRP A 200 15.06 7.62 7.80
N PHE A 201 14.79 6.62 6.97
CA PHE A 201 13.78 5.59 7.28
C PHE A 201 14.10 4.78 8.54
N ARG A 202 15.37 4.45 8.77
CA ARG A 202 15.81 3.79 10.00
C ARG A 202 15.50 4.63 11.24
N ARG A 203 15.79 5.93 11.19
CA ARG A 203 15.57 6.85 12.33
C ARG A 203 14.09 7.04 12.67
N HIS A 204 13.22 6.84 11.68
CA HIS A 204 11.77 7.06 11.80
C HIS A 204 10.97 5.75 11.73
N LEU A 205 11.61 4.58 11.82
CA LEU A 205 10.93 3.29 11.67
C LEU A 205 9.74 3.14 12.63
N VAL A 206 9.95 3.46 13.90
CA VAL A 206 8.91 3.40 14.95
C VAL A 206 7.68 4.22 14.54
N LEU A 207 7.91 5.42 14.01
CA LEU A 207 6.84 6.29 13.51
C LEU A 207 6.12 5.68 12.31
N HIS A 208 6.84 5.12 11.34
CA HIS A 208 6.23 4.48 10.17
C HIS A 208 5.35 3.28 10.54
N VAL A 209 5.81 2.46 11.47
CA VAL A 209 5.02 1.33 12.00
C VAL A 209 3.79 1.83 12.74
N ALA A 210 3.93 2.84 13.60
CA ALA A 210 2.79 3.44 14.29
C ALA A 210 1.75 4.03 13.33
N VAL A 211 2.19 4.73 12.27
CA VAL A 211 1.30 5.28 11.24
C VAL A 211 0.55 4.17 10.52
N ALA A 212 1.22 3.09 10.12
CA ALA A 212 0.58 1.94 9.47
C ALA A 212 -0.51 1.32 10.37
N LEU A 213 -0.20 1.08 11.66
CA LEU A 213 -1.14 0.55 12.63
C LEU A 213 -2.37 1.46 12.81
N LEU A 214 -2.16 2.78 12.94
CA LEU A 214 -3.23 3.76 13.10
C LEU A 214 -4.12 3.85 11.86
N ASN A 215 -3.53 3.81 10.66
CA ASN A 215 -4.29 3.80 9.40
C ASN A 215 -5.18 2.56 9.29
N LEU A 216 -4.65 1.38 9.63
CA LEU A 216 -5.41 0.14 9.65
C LEU A 216 -6.51 0.14 10.72
N ALA A 217 -6.24 0.63 11.93
CA ALA A 217 -7.25 0.70 12.99
C ALA A 217 -8.42 1.65 12.62
N ARG A 218 -8.14 2.73 11.88
CA ARG A 218 -9.18 3.66 11.37
C ARG A 218 -10.03 3.05 10.25
N THR A 219 -9.43 2.21 9.41
CA THR A 219 -10.09 1.65 8.22
C THR A 219 -10.76 0.31 8.50
N HIS A 220 -10.30 -0.42 9.52
CA HIS A 220 -10.79 -1.74 9.89
C HIS A 220 -11.08 -1.78 11.40
N ALA A 221 -12.34 -1.56 11.79
CA ALA A 221 -12.74 -1.47 13.21
C ALA A 221 -12.33 -2.70 14.06
N ARG A 222 -12.26 -3.89 13.47
CA ARG A 222 -11.84 -5.13 14.15
C ARG A 222 -10.32 -5.27 14.28
N PHE A 223 -9.54 -4.60 13.42
CA PHE A 223 -8.07 -4.68 13.45
C PHE A 223 -7.51 -4.13 14.75
N GLY A 224 -8.03 -3.00 15.25
CA GLY A 224 -7.55 -2.34 16.47
C GLY A 224 -7.70 -3.14 17.77
N LYS A 225 -8.41 -4.27 17.74
CA LYS A 225 -8.55 -5.20 18.87
C LYS A 225 -7.84 -6.54 18.65
N SER A 226 -7.12 -6.68 17.54
CA SER A 226 -6.46 -7.94 17.16
C SER A 226 -5.14 -8.16 17.90
N ALA A 227 -4.75 -9.42 18.07
CA ALA A 227 -3.44 -9.77 18.62
C ALA A 227 -2.27 -9.19 17.80
N VAL A 228 -2.47 -9.02 16.49
CA VAL A 228 -1.49 -8.42 15.57
C VAL A 228 -1.31 -6.93 15.85
N PHE A 229 -2.40 -6.20 16.07
CA PHE A 229 -2.34 -4.79 16.48
C PHE A 229 -1.63 -4.63 17.82
N LEU A 230 -2.00 -5.45 18.82
CA LEU A 230 -1.35 -5.42 20.14
C LEU A 230 0.14 -5.74 20.06
N ALA A 231 0.54 -6.75 19.29
CA ALA A 231 1.95 -7.09 19.08
C ALA A 231 2.73 -5.95 18.39
N GLY A 232 2.15 -5.34 17.35
CA GLY A 232 2.76 -4.19 16.68
C GLY A 232 2.89 -2.98 17.61
N HIS A 233 1.86 -2.70 18.41
CA HIS A 233 1.88 -1.60 19.38
C HIS A 233 2.90 -1.83 20.49
N ALA A 234 3.01 -3.06 21.01
CA ALA A 234 4.03 -3.43 21.99
C ALA A 234 5.44 -3.26 21.41
N TRP A 235 5.66 -3.66 20.15
CA TRP A 235 6.92 -3.44 19.45
C TRP A 235 7.27 -1.95 19.33
N VAL A 236 6.30 -1.11 18.95
CA VAL A 236 6.47 0.36 18.89
C VAL A 236 6.92 0.92 20.24
N GLY A 237 6.27 0.48 21.33
CA GLY A 237 6.64 0.89 22.69
C GLY A 237 8.06 0.50 23.07
N ALA A 238 8.43 -0.77 22.86
CA ALA A 238 9.78 -1.26 23.18
C ALA A 238 10.87 -0.54 22.37
N ALA A 239 10.67 -0.42 21.05
CA ALA A 239 11.65 0.22 20.15
C ALA A 239 11.82 1.72 20.43
N ALA A 240 10.76 2.42 20.89
CA ALA A 240 10.86 3.82 21.31
C ALA A 240 11.74 3.96 22.57
N SER A 241 11.53 3.10 23.57
CA SER A 241 12.28 3.13 24.83
C SER A 241 13.76 2.76 24.66
N GLU A 242 14.10 1.93 23.69
CA GLU A 242 15.50 1.65 23.32
C GLU A 242 16.15 2.84 22.58
N GLY A 243 15.39 3.49 21.70
CA GLY A 243 15.83 4.68 20.98
C GLY A 243 16.12 5.87 21.92
N GLU A 244 15.35 6.04 22.99
CA GLU A 244 15.57 7.08 24.00
C GLU A 244 16.83 6.84 24.85
N ARG A 245 17.13 5.58 25.20
CA ARG A 245 18.38 5.23 25.91
C ARG A 245 19.63 5.55 25.08
N GLY A 246 19.54 5.49 23.75
CA GLY A 246 20.62 5.87 22.84
C GLY A 246 20.67 7.35 22.43
N ARG A 247 19.67 8.18 22.81
CA ARG A 247 19.49 9.57 22.32
C ARG A 247 19.58 10.65 23.41
N ARG A 248 20.28 10.41 24.53
CA ARG A 248 20.73 11.51 25.41
C ARG A 248 21.71 12.39 24.62
N GLY A 249 21.21 13.38 23.87
CA GLY A 249 22.05 14.37 23.18
C GLY A 249 21.52 15.02 21.90
N ALA A 250 20.34 14.68 21.35
CA ALA A 250 19.84 15.37 20.16
C ALA A 250 18.33 15.66 20.24
N PRO A 251 17.89 16.91 19.98
CA PRO A 251 16.48 17.26 20.00
C PRO A 251 15.74 16.50 18.89
N VAL A 252 14.63 15.85 19.26
CA VAL A 252 13.65 15.32 18.33
C VAL A 252 12.99 16.53 17.67
N PRO A 253 13.15 16.78 16.36
CA PRO A 253 12.37 17.82 15.72
C PRO A 253 10.91 17.41 15.82
N ALA A 254 10.05 18.34 16.24
CA ALA A 254 8.61 18.23 16.19
C ALA A 254 8.15 18.13 14.73
N VAL A 255 8.44 17.00 14.08
CA VAL A 255 7.80 16.64 12.82
C VAL A 255 6.42 16.15 13.20
N MET A 256 5.55 17.15 13.30
CA MET A 256 4.10 17.11 13.18
C MET A 256 3.62 15.81 12.57
N ALA A 257 2.50 15.31 13.10
CA ALA A 257 1.62 14.35 12.45
C ALA A 257 1.65 14.53 10.92
N ILE A 258 2.54 13.78 10.25
CA ILE A 258 2.39 13.53 8.84
C ILE A 258 1.18 12.61 8.84
N ARG A 259 -0.01 13.23 8.82
CA ARG A 259 -1.13 12.70 8.06
C ARG A 259 -0.52 12.52 6.69
N VAL A 260 0.06 11.36 6.42
CA VAL A 260 0.29 10.91 5.05
C VAL A 260 -1.16 10.79 4.59
N PRO A 261 -1.71 11.80 3.89
CA PRO A 261 -3.06 11.64 3.40
C PRO A 261 -2.90 10.46 2.46
N ARG A 262 -3.61 9.35 2.71
CA ARG A 262 -3.94 8.51 1.56
C ARG A 262 -4.63 9.48 0.62
N LEU A 263 -4.04 9.67 -0.57
CA LEU A 263 -4.83 10.25 -1.64
C LEU A 263 -6.06 9.31 -1.70
N PRO A 264 -7.27 9.82 -1.41
CA PRO A 264 -8.49 9.03 -1.50
C PRO A 264 -8.55 8.37 -2.87
#